data_AF-A0A484NBP4-F1
#
_entry.id   AF-A0A484NBP4-F1
#
_cell.length_a   1.000
_cell.length_b   1.000
_cell.length_c   1.000
_cell.angle_alpha   90.00
_cell.angle_beta   90.00
_cell.angle_gamma   90.00
#
_symmetry.space_group_name_H-M   'P 1'
#
loop_
_entity.id
_entity.type
_entity.pdbx_description
1 polymer ?
#
loop_
_entity_poly.entity_id
_entity_poly.type
_entity_poly.pdbx_seq_one_letter_code
_entity_poly.pdbx_strand_id
1 'polypeptide(L)'
;MEALFQEFIATSNNFVYNHHSNNPVDSQMRFFNNANLLLQMKKPPAHHQPQETEEEGDYPATTLKYISQMLMEEEDLETRPCMFRDCMALQATEKYFSDALNGTAAGVIPLPPPDGFSWTSALTNSSSSVEPSSDLSPPAANGSPEGKGKRNLNSPSSSSSSDNDQEPRNKQLASYSDESEVAFEMFDDLFPCTKKDPRSEPSQQREQSKGGRGGGRRGKKKTKQEFVDFRSLLSQCANSMANREIRTAMGTLQKIRQHATPQGNGMERLAFYLANALDARLNGTGTSLYASPHPGGNISAADVLKAYQMYIAASPFKTASAMMANKYIGKLAAARGAARLHIIDFGILYGFQWACLIQGLSARPGGPPRLRITGIDFPQPGFRPAERVKATGLRLEKYCRKFNVPFEFKAIAKKWESVELAELQLDRDDDVVIVNCLDRLGNVPDETVVLDSPRDIVLSLIKHINPDVFVHGIVNGAYNAPYFPTRFRETLFHFSSLFDIFEETVAREDGDRRLFEEMVFGREALNVIACEGTERVERPETYKQWQVRSLRAGFRPLPLDQEIVKCVREKVKSEYNKNFSVDEDGNWLLHGWKGKVLHALSYWKP
;
A
#
# COMPACT_ATOMS: atom_id res chain seq x y z
N MET A 1 -17.37 70.25 -19.54
CA MET A 1 -16.94 69.10 -18.71
C MET A 1 -16.64 67.87 -19.59
N GLU A 2 -15.89 67.93 -20.69
CA GLU A 2 -14.95 68.95 -21.22
C GLU A 2 -13.97 69.52 -20.18
N ALA A 3 -13.61 68.70 -19.17
CA ALA A 3 -12.67 69.09 -18.11
C ALA A 3 -11.84 67.91 -17.58
N LEU A 4 -12.34 66.67 -17.70
CA LEU A 4 -11.55 65.44 -17.46
C LEU A 4 -11.03 64.81 -18.76
N PHE A 5 -11.14 65.54 -19.88
CA PHE A 5 -10.50 65.20 -21.17
C PHE A 5 -9.29 66.10 -21.47
N GLN A 6 -8.90 66.96 -20.51
CA GLN A 6 -7.77 67.88 -20.59
C GLN A 6 -6.85 67.83 -19.35
N GLU A 7 -7.08 66.86 -18.44
CA GLU A 7 -5.96 66.27 -17.68
C GLU A 7 -5.46 65.05 -18.46
N PHE A 8 -4.69 65.26 -19.53
CA PHE A 8 -3.21 65.34 -19.48
C PHE A 8 -2.64 63.91 -19.43
N ILE A 9 -2.25 63.27 -20.54
CA ILE A 9 -1.59 63.83 -21.74
C ILE A 9 -0.42 64.77 -21.35
N ALA A 10 0.22 64.53 -20.21
CA ALA A 10 1.64 64.86 -19.98
C ALA A 10 2.20 64.19 -18.70
N THR A 11 2.13 62.86 -18.68
CA THR A 11 3.26 62.01 -18.26
C THR A 11 3.10 60.64 -18.94
N SER A 12 3.03 60.61 -20.28
CA SER A 12 4.22 60.44 -21.13
C SER A 12 5.13 59.31 -20.62
N ASN A 13 4.95 58.08 -21.08
CA ASN A 13 5.45 57.54 -22.36
C ASN A 13 6.89 57.00 -22.27
N ASN A 14 7.07 55.81 -22.85
CA ASN A 14 8.34 55.14 -23.22
C ASN A 14 9.12 54.54 -22.02
N PHE A 15 9.87 53.42 -22.13
CA PHE A 15 10.54 52.84 -23.30
C PHE A 15 10.55 51.29 -23.35
N VAL A 16 10.39 50.76 -24.57
CA VAL A 16 11.07 49.64 -25.29
C VAL A 16 11.91 48.56 -24.53
N TYR A 17 11.77 47.30 -25.02
CA TYR A 17 12.70 46.13 -24.99
C TYR A 17 14.20 46.45 -24.72
N ASN A 18 15.02 45.61 -24.05
CA ASN A 18 15.42 44.24 -24.49
C ASN A 18 16.31 43.48 -23.45
N HIS A 19 16.48 42.16 -23.60
CA HIS A 19 17.52 41.22 -23.07
C HIS A 19 18.33 41.58 -21.76
N HIS A 20 18.37 40.75 -20.69
CA HIS A 20 19.08 39.45 -20.63
C HIS A 20 18.99 38.77 -19.23
N SER A 21 19.15 37.44 -19.19
CA SER A 21 19.86 36.64 -18.16
C SER A 21 19.21 36.23 -16.81
N ASN A 22 19.26 34.91 -16.57
CA ASN A 22 19.28 34.15 -15.30
C ASN A 22 18.02 33.90 -14.44
N ASN A 23 17.64 32.63 -14.43
CA ASN A 23 16.96 31.83 -13.39
C ASN A 23 17.80 31.70 -12.09
N PRO A 24 17.31 31.07 -10.98
CA PRO A 24 15.94 30.59 -10.67
C PRO A 24 15.46 30.95 -9.23
N VAL A 25 14.31 30.37 -8.83
CA VAL A 25 13.77 30.21 -7.46
C VAL A 25 13.22 31.47 -6.77
N ASP A 26 11.89 31.67 -6.84
CA ASP A 26 11.02 31.55 -5.64
C ASP A 26 9.52 31.60 -6.02
N SER A 27 8.72 30.61 -5.58
CA SER A 27 7.24 30.71 -5.57
C SER A 27 6.59 29.55 -4.80
N GLN A 28 6.88 29.44 -3.51
CA GLN A 28 5.97 28.78 -2.57
C GLN A 28 4.96 29.81 -1.99
N MET A 29 3.91 29.29 -1.36
CA MET A 29 2.75 30.02 -0.80
C MET A 29 1.80 30.70 -1.80
N ARG A 30 0.67 30.01 -2.10
CA ARG A 30 -0.72 30.49 -1.87
C ARG A 30 -1.76 29.52 -2.47
N PHE A 31 -1.91 28.33 -1.89
CA PHE A 31 -3.02 27.42 -2.20
C PHE A 31 -3.56 26.70 -0.94
N PHE A 32 -4.07 27.48 0.02
CA PHE A 32 -5.01 26.99 1.03
C PHE A 32 -6.36 27.67 0.81
N ASN A 33 -7.34 26.90 0.32
CA ASN A 33 -8.78 27.09 0.53
C ASN A 33 -9.55 26.04 -0.30
N ASN A 34 -9.83 24.87 0.29
CA ASN A 34 -10.82 23.95 -0.25
C ASN A 34 -11.59 23.23 0.88
N ALA A 35 -12.28 24.02 1.69
CA ALA A 35 -13.17 23.53 2.74
C ALA A 35 -14.48 23.02 2.14
N ASN A 36 -14.49 21.79 1.58
CA ASN A 36 -15.69 21.16 1.02
C ASN A 36 -15.64 19.61 1.03
N LEU A 37 -15.18 19.01 2.13
CA LEU A 37 -15.21 17.53 2.32
C LEU A 37 -15.81 17.05 3.65
N LEU A 38 -16.57 17.89 4.36
CA LEU A 38 -17.23 17.55 5.64
C LEU A 38 -18.72 17.95 5.73
N LEU A 39 -19.37 18.20 4.58
CA LEU A 39 -20.75 18.68 4.53
C LEU A 39 -21.70 17.70 3.80
N GLN A 40 -21.78 16.46 4.29
CA GLN A 40 -22.87 15.54 3.92
C GLN A 40 -23.23 14.45 4.94
N MET A 41 -23.11 14.72 6.25
CA MET A 41 -23.75 13.89 7.29
C MET A 41 -25.04 14.53 7.80
N LYS A 42 -26.20 14.08 7.29
CA LYS A 42 -27.52 14.57 7.70
C LYS A 42 -28.20 13.55 8.62
N LYS A 43 -28.14 13.78 9.93
CA LYS A 43 -28.73 12.92 10.98
C LYS A 43 -30.27 13.01 10.95
N PRO A 44 -31.02 11.89 10.97
CA PRO A 44 -32.48 11.93 11.16
C PRO A 44 -32.84 12.24 12.62
N PRO A 45 -34.04 12.79 12.91
CA PRO A 45 -34.42 13.16 14.26
C PRO A 45 -34.81 11.94 15.10
N ALA A 46 -34.30 11.86 16.32
CA ALA A 46 -34.68 10.86 17.30
C ALA A 46 -35.74 11.41 18.26
N HIS A 47 -36.75 10.58 18.56
CA HIS A 47 -37.43 10.58 19.84
C HIS A 47 -37.29 9.17 20.40
N HIS A 48 -36.46 9.01 21.45
CA HIS A 48 -36.68 8.20 22.66
C HIS A 48 -35.54 8.51 23.65
N GLN A 49 -35.71 8.15 24.91
CA GLN A 49 -34.92 8.64 26.06
C GLN A 49 -33.44 8.19 26.04
N PRO A 50 -32.53 8.94 26.70
CA PRO A 50 -31.11 8.59 26.73
C PRO A 50 -30.89 7.32 27.55
N GLN A 51 -30.32 6.32 26.90
CA GLN A 51 -29.57 5.25 27.54
C GLN A 51 -28.10 5.58 27.29
N GLU A 52 -27.28 5.63 28.34
CA GLU A 52 -25.86 5.95 28.22
C GLU A 52 -25.15 4.85 27.41
N THR A 53 -24.87 5.14 26.15
CA THR A 53 -23.97 4.35 25.30
C THR A 53 -22.64 5.07 25.25
N GLU A 54 -21.60 4.43 25.78
CA GLU A 54 -20.21 4.88 25.69
C GLU A 54 -19.88 5.28 24.25
N GLU A 55 -19.24 6.44 24.04
CA GLU A 55 -18.86 6.91 22.69
C GLU A 55 -17.74 6.03 22.13
N GLU A 56 -18.14 4.94 21.48
CA GLU A 56 -17.25 3.97 20.89
C GLU A 56 -16.49 4.59 19.71
N GLY A 57 -15.17 4.77 19.89
CA GLY A 57 -14.34 5.61 19.03
C GLY A 57 -14.45 5.33 17.53
N ASP A 58 -14.63 6.40 16.75
CA ASP A 58 -14.75 6.34 15.30
C ASP A 58 -13.45 5.82 14.65
N TYR A 59 -13.46 4.55 14.25
CA TYR A 59 -12.30 3.81 13.75
C TYR A 59 -11.71 4.40 12.45
N PRO A 60 -12.48 4.66 11.36
CA PRO A 60 -12.00 5.44 10.22
C PRO A 60 -11.37 6.78 10.63
N ALA A 61 -12.02 7.57 11.49
CA ALA A 61 -11.48 8.86 11.91
C ALA A 61 -10.18 8.73 12.71
N THR A 62 -10.04 7.73 13.58
CA THR A 62 -8.80 7.47 14.32
C THR A 62 -7.66 7.05 13.38
N THR A 63 -7.96 6.21 12.39
CA THR A 63 -6.99 5.80 11.36
C THR A 63 -6.55 7.01 10.53
N LEU A 64 -7.50 7.86 10.09
CA LEU A 64 -7.22 9.10 9.36
C LEU A 64 -6.36 10.07 10.19
N LYS A 65 -6.73 10.31 11.46
CA LYS A 65 -5.96 11.13 12.42
C LYS A 65 -4.53 10.62 12.59
N TYR A 66 -4.34 9.31 12.68
CA TYR A 66 -3.00 8.71 12.79
C TYR A 66 -2.16 8.94 11.52
N ILE A 67 -2.74 8.77 10.33
CA ILE A 67 -2.05 9.06 9.06
C ILE A 67 -1.72 10.55 8.93
N SER A 68 -2.66 11.45 9.26
CA SER A 68 -2.38 12.90 9.26
C SER A 68 -1.29 13.28 10.26
N GLN A 69 -1.27 12.66 11.45
CA GLN A 69 -0.19 12.85 12.42
C GLN A 69 1.16 12.44 11.83
N MET A 70 1.25 11.30 11.14
CA MET A 70 2.49 10.87 10.46
C MET A 70 2.93 11.87 9.38
N LEU A 71 1.99 12.35 8.54
CA LEU A 71 2.25 13.33 7.49
C LEU A 71 2.76 14.68 8.01
N MET A 72 2.46 15.03 9.27
CA MET A 72 2.93 16.26 9.91
C MET A 72 4.22 16.07 10.73
N GLU A 73 4.44 14.89 11.31
CA GLU A 73 5.49 14.66 12.31
C GLU A 73 6.74 13.91 11.81
N GLU A 74 6.72 13.33 10.59
CA GLU A 74 7.89 12.68 9.98
C GLU A 74 8.46 13.52 8.82
N GLU A 75 9.55 14.24 9.11
CA GLU A 75 10.25 15.16 8.18
C GLU A 75 10.75 14.50 6.88
N ASP A 76 11.01 13.18 6.89
CA ASP A 76 11.58 12.43 5.77
C ASP A 76 10.53 11.77 4.83
N LEU A 77 9.22 11.81 5.13
CA LEU A 77 8.23 11.07 4.33
C LEU A 77 8.16 11.50 2.87
N GLU A 78 8.54 12.75 2.57
CA GLU A 78 8.59 13.27 1.19
C GLU A 78 9.81 12.75 0.39
N THR A 79 10.78 12.08 1.03
CA THR A 79 11.95 11.47 0.34
C THR A 79 12.01 9.94 0.44
N ARG A 80 11.32 9.34 1.42
CA ARG A 80 11.31 7.88 1.64
C ARG A 80 10.40 7.14 0.65
N PRO A 81 10.73 5.89 0.26
CA PRO A 81 9.84 5.04 -0.53
C PRO A 81 8.64 4.53 0.28
N CYS A 82 7.51 4.28 -0.38
CA CYS A 82 6.30 3.79 0.28
C CYS A 82 6.43 2.33 0.80
N MET A 83 5.74 2.02 1.90
CA MET A 83 5.85 0.70 2.55
C MET A 83 5.00 -0.40 1.91
N PHE A 84 3.99 -0.06 1.10
CA PHE A 84 3.15 -1.04 0.39
C PHE A 84 3.89 -1.80 -0.73
N ARG A 85 5.17 -1.48 -0.94
CA ARG A 85 5.98 -2.06 -2.01
C ARG A 85 6.80 -3.23 -1.51
N ASP A 86 6.39 -4.43 -1.88
CA ASP A 86 7.09 -5.69 -1.62
C ASP A 86 8.11 -5.99 -2.73
N CYS A 87 9.36 -5.59 -2.52
CA CYS A 87 10.45 -5.79 -3.47
C CYS A 87 11.05 -7.22 -3.41
N MET A 88 10.24 -8.25 -3.14
CA MET A 88 10.68 -9.66 -3.08
C MET A 88 11.33 -10.11 -4.41
N ALA A 89 10.88 -9.57 -5.55
CA ALA A 89 11.51 -9.76 -6.86
C ALA A 89 12.97 -9.22 -6.92
N LEU A 90 13.21 -8.06 -6.32
CA LEU A 90 14.57 -7.52 -6.23
C LEU A 90 15.44 -8.38 -5.31
N GLN A 91 14.89 -8.94 -4.23
CA GLN A 91 15.62 -9.85 -3.34
C GLN A 91 15.91 -11.22 -3.97
N ALA A 92 15.00 -11.73 -4.81
CA ALA A 92 15.27 -12.93 -5.61
C ALA A 92 16.42 -12.67 -6.60
N THR A 93 16.45 -11.48 -7.21
CA THR A 93 17.53 -11.02 -8.09
C THR A 93 18.85 -10.81 -7.34
N GLU A 94 18.85 -10.07 -6.22
CA GLU A 94 20.02 -9.86 -5.34
C GLU A 94 20.59 -11.19 -4.84
N LYS A 95 19.71 -12.13 -4.45
CA LYS A 95 20.12 -13.49 -4.08
C LYS A 95 20.78 -14.21 -5.25
N TYR A 96 20.19 -14.19 -6.44
CA TYR A 96 20.77 -14.84 -7.62
C TYR A 96 22.17 -14.28 -7.97
N PHE A 97 22.36 -12.96 -7.88
CA PHE A 97 23.69 -12.35 -8.02
C PHE A 97 24.65 -12.77 -6.91
N SER A 98 24.21 -12.83 -5.65
CA SER A 98 25.02 -13.29 -4.52
C SER A 98 25.43 -14.76 -4.69
N ASP A 99 24.49 -15.64 -5.06
CA ASP A 99 24.74 -17.07 -5.28
C ASP A 99 25.70 -17.30 -6.48
N ALA A 100 25.61 -16.47 -7.52
CA ALA A 100 26.54 -16.48 -8.65
C ALA A 100 27.95 -15.99 -8.26
N LEU A 101 28.05 -14.90 -7.48
CA LEU A 101 29.33 -14.38 -6.98
C LEU A 101 30.02 -15.33 -6.00
N ASN A 102 29.24 -16.02 -5.17
CA ASN A 102 29.74 -17.00 -4.19
C ASN A 102 30.00 -18.39 -4.80
N GLY A 103 29.80 -18.58 -6.11
CA GLY A 103 30.00 -19.86 -6.80
C GLY A 103 29.02 -20.97 -6.39
N THR A 104 27.93 -20.64 -5.69
CA THR A 104 26.92 -21.61 -5.22
C THR A 104 25.83 -21.89 -6.25
N ALA A 105 25.80 -21.14 -7.36
CA ALA A 105 24.88 -21.32 -8.50
C ALA A 105 25.18 -22.60 -9.32
N ALA A 106 25.12 -23.77 -8.68
CA ALA A 106 25.25 -25.07 -9.32
C ALA A 106 23.95 -25.48 -10.05
N GLY A 107 23.76 -24.91 -11.25
CA GLY A 107 23.02 -25.53 -12.35
C GLY A 107 21.48 -25.54 -12.27
N VAL A 108 20.85 -24.44 -12.72
CA VAL A 108 19.87 -24.50 -13.83
C VAL A 108 19.99 -23.21 -14.64
N ILE A 109 20.68 -23.26 -15.79
CA ILE A 109 20.51 -22.26 -16.85
C ILE A 109 19.62 -22.90 -17.92
N PRO A 110 18.39 -22.41 -18.16
CA PRO A 110 17.67 -22.74 -19.37
C PRO A 110 18.43 -22.10 -20.53
N LEU A 111 19.18 -22.90 -21.28
CA LEU A 111 19.80 -22.46 -22.53
C LEU A 111 18.70 -21.91 -23.46
N PRO A 112 18.83 -20.71 -24.03
CA PRO A 112 17.96 -20.28 -25.10
C PRO A 112 18.13 -21.25 -26.29
N PRO A 113 17.06 -21.54 -27.06
CA PRO A 113 17.18 -22.39 -28.24
C PRO A 113 18.15 -21.77 -29.25
N PRO A 114 18.97 -22.58 -29.93
CA PRO A 114 20.00 -22.06 -30.82
C PRO A 114 19.40 -21.41 -32.09
N ASP A 115 20.04 -20.29 -32.44
CA ASP A 115 20.07 -19.60 -33.72
C ASP A 115 18.79 -19.01 -34.33
N GLY A 116 18.90 -17.74 -34.74
CA GLY A 116 18.07 -17.28 -35.86
C GLY A 116 17.95 -15.80 -36.21
N PHE A 117 18.60 -14.83 -35.57
CA PHE A 117 18.58 -13.43 -36.08
C PHE A 117 19.86 -12.63 -35.83
N SER A 118 20.54 -12.25 -36.92
CA SER A 118 21.71 -11.38 -36.92
C SER A 118 21.32 -9.90 -37.03
N TRP A 119 22.01 -9.03 -36.29
CA TRP A 119 21.98 -7.58 -36.46
C TRP A 119 23.41 -7.04 -36.67
N THR A 120 23.84 -6.97 -37.93
CA THR A 120 25.04 -6.23 -38.35
C THR A 120 24.68 -5.21 -39.43
N SER A 121 24.30 -4.00 -39.00
CA SER A 121 24.20 -2.71 -39.74
C SER A 121 23.64 -1.67 -38.75
N ALA A 122 24.16 -0.47 -38.55
CA ALA A 122 25.39 0.21 -39.02
C ALA A 122 26.02 0.95 -37.81
N LEU A 123 27.27 1.42 -37.84
CA LEU A 123 27.68 2.69 -38.48
C LEU A 123 29.18 2.65 -38.86
N THR A 124 29.51 3.28 -39.99
CA THR A 124 30.86 3.35 -40.56
C THR A 124 31.54 4.72 -40.35
N ASN A 125 32.85 4.69 -40.11
CA ASN A 125 33.81 5.82 -40.16
C ASN A 125 33.66 6.94 -39.10
N SER A 126 34.75 7.50 -38.55
CA SER A 126 36.09 7.66 -39.15
C SER A 126 37.28 7.41 -38.20
N SER A 127 38.40 6.98 -38.79
CA SER A 127 39.84 7.06 -38.38
C SER A 127 40.21 7.81 -37.08
N SER A 128 41.21 7.38 -36.28
CA SER A 128 42.57 7.07 -36.78
C SER A 128 43.44 6.12 -35.93
N SER A 129 44.11 5.19 -36.63
CA SER A 129 45.54 4.82 -36.51
C SER A 129 46.21 4.59 -35.13
N VAL A 130 46.62 3.35 -34.83
CA VAL A 130 48.00 2.80 -34.94
C VAL A 130 48.10 1.45 -34.18
N GLU A 131 48.64 0.44 -34.86
CA GLU A 131 48.95 -0.95 -34.45
C GLU A 131 50.47 -1.10 -34.18
N PRO A 132 51.04 -2.26 -33.75
CA PRO A 132 50.51 -3.47 -33.07
C PRO A 132 51.45 -4.03 -31.95
N SER A 133 51.29 -5.33 -31.65
CA SER A 133 52.27 -6.31 -31.11
C SER A 133 52.39 -6.42 -29.57
N SER A 134 52.60 -7.61 -28.98
CA SER A 134 52.54 -9.02 -29.45
C SER A 134 52.49 -9.89 -28.17
N ASP A 135 51.50 -10.76 -27.98
CA ASP A 135 51.49 -12.19 -28.39
C ASP A 135 52.18 -13.14 -27.37
N LEU A 136 51.71 -14.39 -27.34
CA LEU A 136 52.26 -15.58 -26.65
C LEU A 136 52.12 -15.77 -25.11
N SER A 137 51.10 -16.55 -24.76
CA SER A 137 51.03 -17.52 -23.64
C SER A 137 52.06 -18.68 -23.80
N PRO A 138 52.02 -19.79 -23.02
CA PRO A 138 51.84 -20.07 -21.58
C PRO A 138 53.15 -20.82 -21.08
N PRO A 139 53.23 -21.83 -20.17
CA PRO A 139 52.23 -22.49 -19.30
C PRO A 139 52.66 -22.95 -17.87
N ALA A 140 51.64 -23.45 -17.15
CA ALA A 140 51.63 -24.66 -16.29
C ALA A 140 52.43 -24.80 -14.96
N ALA A 141 51.64 -25.23 -13.96
CA ALA A 141 51.88 -26.34 -13.01
C ALA A 141 52.68 -26.14 -11.70
N ASN A 142 51.92 -26.25 -10.60
CA ASN A 142 52.18 -27.04 -9.38
C ASN A 142 53.55 -27.01 -8.68
N GLY A 143 53.53 -26.60 -7.40
CA GLY A 143 54.57 -26.99 -6.44
C GLY A 143 54.42 -26.32 -5.07
N SER A 144 53.71 -26.97 -4.13
CA SER A 144 53.92 -26.70 -2.70
C SER A 144 55.31 -27.22 -2.28
N PRO A 145 55.93 -26.65 -1.22
CA PRO A 145 55.85 -27.38 0.05
C PRO A 145 55.74 -26.50 1.31
N GLU A 146 55.42 -27.15 2.43
CA GLU A 146 55.39 -26.54 3.77
C GLU A 146 56.81 -26.20 4.30
N GLY A 147 56.90 -25.21 5.20
CA GLY A 147 58.12 -24.89 5.95
C GLY A 147 57.82 -24.30 7.32
N LYS A 148 58.07 -25.06 8.40
CA LYS A 148 57.76 -24.69 9.81
C LYS A 148 58.82 -23.75 10.40
N GLY A 149 58.40 -22.79 11.25
CA GLY A 149 59.32 -21.98 12.06
C GLY A 149 58.68 -21.31 13.29
N LYS A 150 58.76 -21.95 14.47
CA LYS A 150 58.49 -21.32 15.77
C LYS A 150 59.79 -20.80 16.40
N ARG A 151 59.79 -19.60 17.00
CA ARG A 151 60.06 -19.40 18.46
C ARG A 151 60.13 -17.94 18.93
N ASN A 152 59.72 -17.77 20.20
CA ASN A 152 60.15 -16.81 21.25
C ASN A 152 59.99 -15.30 20.98
N LEU A 153 59.25 -14.53 21.80
CA LEU A 153 59.47 -14.19 23.22
C LEU A 153 60.75 -13.38 23.48
N ASN A 154 60.59 -12.07 23.78
CA ASN A 154 61.05 -11.43 25.02
C ASN A 154 60.58 -9.96 25.09
N SER A 155 60.08 -9.54 26.25
CA SER A 155 60.03 -8.13 26.71
C SER A 155 61.26 -7.88 27.61
N PRO A 156 61.70 -6.62 27.86
CA PRO A 156 61.05 -5.81 28.90
C PRO A 156 61.12 -4.25 28.73
N SER A 157 60.55 -3.55 29.73
CA SER A 157 60.66 -2.12 30.11
C SER A 157 61.99 -1.40 29.81
N SER A 158 62.10 -0.05 29.67
CA SER A 158 61.26 1.11 30.06
C SER A 158 61.48 2.31 29.08
N SER A 159 61.17 3.62 29.30
CA SER A 159 60.62 4.43 30.42
C SER A 159 60.17 5.84 29.93
N SER A 160 59.23 6.46 30.69
CA SER A 160 59.01 7.92 30.87
C SER A 160 58.97 8.92 29.69
N SER A 161 57.79 9.47 29.44
CA SER A 161 57.60 10.92 29.21
C SER A 161 56.17 11.33 29.59
N SER A 162 56.03 12.37 30.42
CA SER A 162 54.75 12.98 30.77
C SER A 162 54.13 13.69 29.57
N ASP A 163 52.80 13.68 29.44
CA ASP A 163 52.03 14.91 29.18
C ASP A 163 50.53 14.74 29.47
N ASN A 164 49.83 15.86 29.60
CA ASN A 164 48.58 16.00 30.34
C ASN A 164 47.31 15.50 29.63
N ASP A 165 46.35 15.00 30.42
CA ASP A 165 44.93 14.95 30.05
C ASP A 165 44.39 16.36 29.78
N GLN A 166 43.70 16.54 28.65
CA GLN A 166 42.78 17.67 28.47
C GLN A 166 41.68 17.34 27.44
N GLU A 167 40.54 16.85 27.94
CA GLU A 167 39.25 17.29 27.40
C GLU A 167 39.17 18.82 27.49
N PRO A 168 38.46 19.46 26.55
CA PRO A 168 37.66 20.62 26.91
C PRO A 168 36.21 20.47 26.47
N ARG A 169 35.33 20.20 27.44
CA ARG A 169 33.94 20.66 27.36
C ARG A 169 33.90 22.19 27.37
N ASN A 170 33.15 22.79 26.46
CA ASN A 170 32.30 23.94 26.74
C ASN A 170 31.06 23.82 25.84
N LYS A 171 29.86 23.62 26.39
CA LYS A 171 29.05 24.63 27.11
C LYS A 171 28.68 25.82 26.23
N GLN A 172 27.45 25.83 25.76
CA GLN A 172 26.56 26.95 26.09
C GLN A 172 25.16 26.45 26.36
N LEU A 173 24.64 26.88 27.50
CA LEU A 173 23.28 26.66 27.98
C LEU A 173 22.54 27.98 27.75
N ALA A 174 21.32 27.94 27.23
CA ALA A 174 20.40 29.08 27.31
C ALA A 174 19.01 28.54 27.60
N SER A 175 18.45 28.93 28.75
CA SER A 175 17.09 28.61 29.15
C SER A 175 16.10 29.46 28.36
N TYR A 176 15.05 28.84 27.85
CA TYR A 176 13.74 29.49 27.81
C TYR A 176 12.75 28.63 28.58
N SER A 177 11.98 29.30 29.43
CA SER A 177 10.99 28.69 30.31
C SER A 177 9.76 28.26 29.52
N ASP A 178 9.18 27.13 29.92
CA ASP A 178 7.75 27.01 30.26
C ASP A 178 6.77 27.93 29.50
N GLU A 179 6.36 27.52 28.31
CA GLU A 179 5.06 27.86 27.71
C GLU A 179 4.75 26.91 26.52
N SER A 180 4.14 25.75 26.80
CA SER A 180 3.60 24.84 25.77
C SER A 180 2.41 23.99 26.29
N GLU A 181 1.63 24.51 27.23
CA GLU A 181 0.34 23.94 27.64
C GLU A 181 -0.87 24.71 27.06
N VAL A 182 -0.74 25.33 25.89
CA VAL A 182 -1.89 26.00 25.21
C VAL A 182 -1.88 25.77 23.69
N ALA A 183 -2.26 24.56 23.27
CA ALA A 183 -2.50 24.25 21.85
C ALA A 183 -3.54 23.13 21.61
N PHE A 184 -4.52 22.98 22.52
CA PHE A 184 -5.56 21.95 22.43
C PHE A 184 -6.96 22.42 22.86
N GLU A 185 -7.31 23.69 22.60
CA GLU A 185 -8.61 24.24 23.06
C GLU A 185 -9.22 25.33 22.15
N MET A 186 -9.12 25.19 20.83
CA MET A 186 -9.91 26.02 19.88
C MET A 186 -10.31 25.24 18.64
N PHE A 187 -11.47 24.59 18.66
CA PHE A 187 -12.40 24.46 17.52
C PHE A 187 -13.73 23.81 17.97
N ASP A 188 -14.40 24.48 18.92
CA ASP A 188 -15.85 24.43 19.07
C ASP A 188 -16.40 25.85 18.90
N ASP A 189 -17.69 25.96 18.56
CA ASP A 189 -18.44 27.19 18.27
C ASP A 189 -18.04 28.01 17.01
N LEU A 190 -18.58 27.61 15.85
CA LEU A 190 -18.97 28.56 14.79
C LEU A 190 -20.41 28.34 14.29
N PHE A 191 -21.30 29.11 14.93
CA PHE A 191 -22.60 29.64 14.48
C PHE A 191 -23.94 28.97 14.88
N PRO A 192 -24.96 29.79 15.24
CA PRO A 192 -26.18 29.33 15.90
C PRO A 192 -27.26 28.85 14.93
N CYS A 193 -27.99 27.82 15.37
CA CYS A 193 -29.17 27.33 14.66
C CYS A 193 -30.41 28.19 14.99
N THR A 194 -31.03 28.81 13.97
CA THR A 194 -32.42 29.31 14.07
C THR A 194 -33.33 28.51 13.14
N LYS A 195 -34.25 27.76 13.73
CA LYS A 195 -35.27 26.97 13.00
C LYS A 195 -36.55 27.79 12.81
N LYS A 196 -37.08 27.83 11.58
CA LYS A 196 -38.52 27.93 11.32
C LYS A 196 -38.89 27.07 10.10
N ASP A 197 -40.01 26.38 10.23
CA ASP A 197 -40.63 25.38 9.35
C ASP A 197 -42.13 25.33 9.78
N PRO A 198 -43.12 24.75 9.06
CA PRO A 198 -43.21 24.29 7.66
C PRO A 198 -44.51 24.78 6.94
N ARG A 199 -44.86 24.11 5.81
CA ARG A 199 -46.15 24.06 5.05
C ARG A 199 -46.26 25.08 3.89
N SER A 200 -46.83 24.75 2.72
CA SER A 200 -47.88 23.76 2.40
C SER A 200 -47.77 23.03 1.03
N GLU A 201 -48.66 22.04 0.85
CA GLU A 201 -48.88 21.09 -0.26
C GLU A 201 -49.37 21.70 -1.62
N PRO A 202 -49.50 20.90 -2.72
CA PRO A 202 -49.35 21.37 -4.09
C PRO A 202 -50.66 21.63 -4.87
N SER A 203 -50.54 22.25 -6.05
CA SER A 203 -51.63 22.36 -7.03
C SER A 203 -51.16 22.09 -8.47
N GLN A 204 -51.91 21.23 -9.16
CA GLN A 204 -51.80 21.02 -10.61
C GLN A 204 -52.54 22.14 -11.34
N GLN A 205 -52.03 22.59 -12.48
CA GLN A 205 -52.91 23.01 -13.58
C GLN A 205 -52.22 22.88 -14.94
N ARG A 206 -52.98 22.36 -15.92
CA ARG A 206 -52.63 22.40 -17.34
C ARG A 206 -53.03 23.77 -17.87
N GLU A 207 -52.25 24.31 -18.80
CA GLU A 207 -52.83 25.15 -19.86
C GLU A 207 -52.06 25.01 -21.18
N GLN A 208 -52.81 25.09 -22.29
CA GLN A 208 -52.28 25.03 -23.64
C GLN A 208 -52.18 26.45 -24.21
N SER A 209 -51.12 26.75 -24.95
CA SER A 209 -51.21 27.75 -26.02
C SER A 209 -50.29 27.40 -27.19
N LYS A 210 -50.74 27.71 -28.41
CA LYS A 210 -50.07 27.42 -29.69
C LYS A 210 -49.35 28.68 -30.20
N GLY A 211 -48.24 28.53 -30.91
CA GLY A 211 -47.79 29.57 -31.85
C GLY A 211 -46.35 29.45 -32.35
N GLY A 212 -46.13 29.79 -33.62
CA GLY A 212 -44.81 30.21 -34.13
C GLY A 212 -44.00 29.16 -34.90
N ARG A 213 -43.77 29.41 -36.21
CA ARG A 213 -42.86 28.64 -37.07
C ARG A 213 -41.45 29.24 -37.06
N GLY A 214 -40.44 28.41 -37.30
CA GLY A 214 -39.33 28.76 -38.20
C GLY A 214 -37.90 28.61 -37.67
N GLY A 215 -37.04 27.95 -38.46
CA GLY A 215 -35.58 28.18 -38.42
C GLY A 215 -34.70 26.99 -38.04
N GLY A 216 -34.00 26.42 -39.03
CA GLY A 216 -32.61 25.97 -38.84
C GLY A 216 -32.35 24.71 -38.02
N ARG A 217 -32.74 23.52 -38.52
CA ARG A 217 -32.19 22.24 -38.06
C ARG A 217 -30.72 22.09 -38.51
N ARG A 218 -29.79 22.80 -37.86
CA ARG A 218 -28.36 22.52 -37.97
C ARG A 218 -28.10 21.22 -37.20
N GLY A 219 -28.08 20.11 -37.94
CA GLY A 219 -27.90 18.77 -37.38
C GLY A 219 -26.57 18.69 -36.65
N LYS A 220 -26.58 18.87 -35.33
CA LYS A 220 -25.44 18.59 -34.46
C LYS A 220 -25.13 17.11 -34.63
N LYS A 221 -24.10 16.78 -35.42
CA LYS A 221 -23.60 15.43 -35.61
C LYS A 221 -23.34 14.90 -34.19
N LYS A 222 -24.22 14.05 -33.67
CA LYS A 222 -23.86 13.18 -32.56
C LYS A 222 -22.73 12.34 -33.11
N THR A 223 -21.50 12.64 -32.69
CA THR A 223 -20.41 11.67 -32.75
C THR A 223 -21.00 10.40 -32.15
N LYS A 224 -21.13 9.34 -32.97
CA LYS A 224 -21.34 8.01 -32.42
C LYS A 224 -20.10 7.76 -31.58
N GLN A 225 -20.24 7.90 -30.26
CA GLN A 225 -19.20 7.48 -29.34
C GLN A 225 -19.08 5.98 -29.55
N GLU A 226 -17.99 5.57 -30.17
CA GLU A 226 -17.74 4.17 -30.51
C GLU A 226 -17.62 3.42 -29.19
N PHE A 227 -18.59 2.56 -28.91
CA PHE A 227 -18.63 1.85 -27.63
C PHE A 227 -17.61 0.72 -27.68
N VAL A 228 -16.43 0.99 -27.13
CA VAL A 228 -15.32 0.04 -27.09
C VAL A 228 -15.58 -0.98 -25.98
N ASP A 229 -15.87 -2.23 -26.36
CA ASP A 229 -15.93 -3.34 -25.41
C ASP A 229 -14.50 -3.75 -25.00
N PHE A 230 -13.96 -2.99 -24.05
CA PHE A 230 -12.65 -3.27 -23.46
C PHE A 230 -12.57 -4.66 -22.84
N ARG A 231 -13.65 -5.22 -22.27
CA ARG A 231 -13.61 -6.56 -21.65
C ARG A 231 -13.37 -7.63 -22.70
N SER A 232 -14.06 -7.52 -23.83
CA SER A 232 -13.86 -8.41 -24.98
C SER A 232 -12.47 -8.24 -25.59
N LEU A 233 -12.02 -7.01 -25.83
CA LEU A 233 -10.67 -6.74 -26.39
C LEU A 233 -9.54 -7.23 -25.47
N LEU A 234 -9.60 -6.96 -24.17
CA LEU A 234 -8.62 -7.43 -23.19
C LEU A 234 -8.54 -8.96 -23.15
N SER A 235 -9.70 -9.62 -23.15
CA SER A 235 -9.80 -11.09 -23.17
C SER A 235 -9.26 -11.68 -24.48
N GLN A 236 -9.57 -11.07 -25.62
CA GLN A 236 -9.02 -11.46 -26.93
C GLN A 236 -7.49 -11.31 -26.96
N CYS A 237 -6.95 -10.20 -26.45
CA CYS A 237 -5.51 -9.97 -26.37
C CYS A 237 -4.81 -11.05 -25.54
N ALA A 238 -5.30 -11.33 -24.33
CA ALA A 238 -4.73 -12.35 -23.45
C ALA A 238 -4.80 -13.77 -24.06
N ASN A 239 -5.90 -14.10 -24.73
CA ASN A 239 -6.05 -15.38 -25.45
C ASN A 239 -5.07 -15.49 -26.64
N SER A 240 -4.94 -14.44 -27.46
CA SER A 240 -3.97 -14.40 -28.56
C SER A 240 -2.53 -14.58 -28.05
N MET A 241 -2.18 -13.99 -26.91
CA MET A 241 -0.88 -14.20 -26.28
C MET A 241 -0.66 -15.66 -25.86
N ALA A 242 -1.66 -16.28 -25.23
CA ALA A 242 -1.59 -17.67 -24.80
C ALA A 242 -1.46 -18.64 -25.99
N ASN A 243 -2.14 -18.35 -27.09
CA ASN A 243 -2.05 -19.08 -28.36
C ASN A 243 -0.75 -18.80 -29.15
N ARG A 244 0.14 -17.94 -28.64
CA ARG A 244 1.37 -17.46 -29.33
C ARG A 244 1.10 -16.67 -30.63
N GLU A 245 -0.10 -16.14 -30.79
CA GLU A 245 -0.51 -15.27 -31.90
C GLU A 245 -0.03 -13.81 -31.67
N ILE A 246 1.28 -13.60 -31.57
CA ILE A 246 1.87 -12.32 -31.13
C ILE A 246 1.42 -11.14 -32.00
N ARG A 247 1.28 -11.32 -33.32
CA ARG A 247 0.76 -10.27 -34.23
C ARG A 247 -0.69 -9.88 -33.91
N THR A 248 -1.56 -10.85 -33.62
CA THR A 248 -2.96 -10.63 -33.23
C THR A 248 -3.05 -9.94 -31.87
N ALA A 249 -2.20 -10.35 -30.92
CA ALA A 249 -2.10 -9.74 -29.60
C ALA A 249 -1.68 -8.27 -29.69
N MET A 250 -0.58 -7.96 -30.39
CA MET A 250 -0.11 -6.58 -30.60
C MET A 250 -1.16 -5.69 -31.30
N GLY A 251 -1.83 -6.22 -32.34
CA GLY A 251 -2.89 -5.48 -33.03
C GLY A 251 -4.12 -5.21 -32.16
N THR A 252 -4.49 -6.14 -31.28
CA THR A 252 -5.57 -5.96 -30.30
C THR A 252 -5.16 -4.98 -29.20
N LEU A 253 -3.93 -5.08 -28.71
CA LEU A 253 -3.36 -4.17 -27.71
C LEU A 253 -3.30 -2.72 -28.23
N GLN A 254 -2.94 -2.52 -29.51
CA GLN A 254 -2.96 -1.20 -30.13
C GLN A 254 -4.37 -0.60 -30.16
N LYS A 255 -5.41 -1.39 -30.48
CA LYS A 255 -6.81 -0.95 -30.42
C LYS A 255 -7.22 -0.57 -29.00
N ILE A 256 -6.81 -1.32 -27.98
CA ILE A 256 -7.08 -0.97 -26.58
C ILE A 256 -6.41 0.38 -26.24
N ARG A 257 -5.12 0.55 -26.58
CA ARG A 257 -4.36 1.78 -26.33
C ARG A 257 -4.90 3.03 -27.06
N GLN A 258 -5.69 2.89 -28.13
CA GLN A 258 -6.34 4.02 -28.82
C GLN A 258 -7.45 4.68 -28.00
N HIS A 259 -8.03 3.96 -27.02
CA HIS A 259 -9.20 4.43 -26.27
C HIS A 259 -9.03 4.34 -24.73
N ALA A 260 -8.11 3.51 -24.24
CA ALA A 260 -7.82 3.39 -22.82
C ALA A 260 -7.06 4.62 -22.28
N THR A 261 -7.50 5.16 -21.15
CA THR A 261 -6.92 6.37 -20.55
C THR A 261 -7.07 6.36 -19.02
N PRO A 262 -6.05 6.77 -18.24
CA PRO A 262 -6.12 6.84 -16.79
C PRO A 262 -7.00 7.99 -16.25
N GLN A 263 -7.52 8.86 -17.13
CA GLN A 263 -8.49 9.91 -16.78
C GLN A 263 -9.94 9.56 -17.20
N GLY A 264 -10.16 8.40 -17.82
CA GLY A 264 -11.47 7.98 -18.31
C GLY A 264 -12.43 7.49 -17.22
N ASN A 265 -13.51 6.85 -17.66
CA ASN A 265 -14.37 6.05 -16.78
C ASN A 265 -13.64 4.79 -16.27
N GLY A 266 -14.15 4.17 -15.20
CA GLY A 266 -13.51 3.01 -14.55
C GLY A 266 -13.05 1.88 -15.49
N MET A 267 -13.78 1.61 -16.58
CA MET A 267 -13.37 0.59 -17.57
C MET A 267 -12.24 1.07 -18.49
N GLU A 268 -12.22 2.36 -18.88
CA GLU A 268 -11.12 2.97 -19.65
C GLU A 268 -9.82 3.02 -18.83
N ARG A 269 -9.93 3.34 -17.53
CA ARG A 269 -8.79 3.37 -16.60
C ARG A 269 -8.26 1.96 -16.33
N LEU A 270 -9.14 1.01 -16.03
CA LEU A 270 -8.76 -0.40 -15.89
C LEU A 270 -8.06 -0.91 -17.15
N ALA A 271 -8.63 -0.64 -18.33
CA ALA A 271 -8.04 -1.07 -19.60
C ALA A 271 -6.65 -0.48 -19.83
N PHE A 272 -6.37 0.74 -19.33
CA PHE A 272 -5.05 1.36 -19.43
C PHE A 272 -4.00 0.57 -18.61
N TYR A 273 -4.29 0.28 -17.34
CA TYR A 273 -3.37 -0.47 -16.49
C TYR A 273 -3.19 -1.93 -16.96
N LEU A 274 -4.29 -2.61 -17.35
CA LEU A 274 -4.20 -3.98 -17.87
C LEU A 274 -3.50 -4.04 -19.24
N ALA A 275 -3.64 -3.02 -20.09
CA ALA A 275 -2.86 -2.92 -21.34
C ALA A 275 -1.35 -2.78 -21.06
N ASN A 276 -0.96 -1.93 -20.10
CA ASN A 276 0.44 -1.81 -19.70
C ASN A 276 1.01 -3.13 -19.16
N ALA A 277 0.20 -3.90 -18.40
CA ALA A 277 0.59 -5.21 -17.89
C ALA A 277 0.72 -6.28 -19.00
N LEU A 278 -0.21 -6.29 -19.98
CA LEU A 278 -0.12 -7.17 -21.14
C LEU A 278 1.10 -6.86 -22.03
N ASP A 279 1.43 -5.57 -22.19
CA ASP A 279 2.61 -5.10 -22.92
C ASP A 279 3.91 -5.52 -22.21
N ALA A 280 3.97 -5.34 -20.89
CA ALA A 280 5.09 -5.81 -20.07
C ALA A 280 5.27 -7.34 -20.14
N ARG A 281 4.16 -8.10 -20.23
CA ARG A 281 4.20 -9.55 -20.44
C ARG A 281 4.68 -9.92 -21.86
N LEU A 282 4.21 -9.23 -22.90
CA LEU A 282 4.64 -9.45 -24.29
C LEU A 282 6.16 -9.27 -24.47
N ASN A 283 6.70 -8.24 -23.84
CA ASN A 283 8.12 -7.86 -23.96
C ASN A 283 9.03 -8.51 -22.90
N GLY A 284 8.49 -9.31 -21.98
CA GLY A 284 9.26 -9.95 -20.91
C GLY A 284 9.81 -8.98 -19.85
N THR A 285 9.28 -7.75 -19.76
CA THR A 285 9.79 -6.68 -18.89
C THR A 285 9.08 -6.58 -17.54
N GLY A 286 8.10 -7.45 -17.25
CA GLY A 286 7.25 -7.44 -16.04
C GLY A 286 8.02 -7.28 -14.73
N THR A 287 8.98 -8.18 -14.46
CA THR A 287 9.81 -8.15 -13.24
C THR A 287 10.58 -6.84 -13.11
N SER A 288 11.21 -6.38 -14.20
CA SER A 288 11.96 -5.12 -14.21
C SER A 288 11.05 -3.93 -13.91
N LEU A 289 9.87 -3.85 -14.52
CA LEU A 289 8.93 -2.74 -14.29
C LEU A 289 8.32 -2.75 -12.88
N TYR A 290 8.05 -3.94 -12.32
CA TYR A 290 7.58 -4.07 -10.93
C TYR A 290 8.69 -3.69 -9.93
N ALA A 291 9.93 -4.15 -10.16
CA ALA A 291 11.12 -3.85 -9.35
C ALA A 291 11.69 -2.42 -9.57
N SER A 292 11.31 -1.71 -10.63
CA SER A 292 11.76 -0.34 -10.90
C SER A 292 10.99 0.73 -10.08
N PRO A 293 11.67 1.82 -9.67
CA PRO A 293 11.01 3.06 -9.24
C PRO A 293 9.98 3.56 -10.25
N HIS A 294 9.09 4.45 -9.83
CA HIS A 294 8.03 4.94 -10.71
C HIS A 294 8.62 5.79 -11.88
N PRO A 295 8.20 5.59 -13.15
CA PRO A 295 8.82 6.28 -14.30
C PRO A 295 8.73 7.80 -14.29
N GLY A 296 7.69 8.37 -13.67
CA GLY A 296 7.50 9.82 -13.52
C GLY A 296 8.33 10.49 -12.41
N GLY A 297 9.18 9.73 -11.70
CA GLY A 297 10.01 10.23 -10.59
C GLY A 297 9.71 9.54 -9.26
N ASN A 298 10.32 10.05 -8.19
CA ASN A 298 10.14 9.53 -6.84
C ASN A 298 8.77 9.95 -6.29
N ILE A 299 7.78 9.06 -6.40
CA ILE A 299 6.54 9.13 -5.60
C ILE A 299 6.92 8.89 -4.14
N SER A 300 6.60 9.86 -3.28
CA SER A 300 7.01 9.82 -1.88
C SER A 300 6.15 8.88 -1.03
N ALA A 301 6.62 8.54 0.17
CA ALA A 301 5.79 7.86 1.15
C ALA A 301 4.59 8.74 1.55
N ALA A 302 4.77 10.06 1.65
CA ALA A 302 3.69 11.00 1.95
C ALA A 302 2.60 11.01 0.86
N ASP A 303 2.97 10.97 -0.42
CA ASP A 303 2.00 10.92 -1.52
C ASP A 303 1.15 9.64 -1.48
N VAL A 304 1.78 8.49 -1.22
CA VAL A 304 1.05 7.21 -1.09
C VAL A 304 0.21 7.18 0.20
N LEU A 305 0.59 7.90 1.25
CA LEU A 305 -0.23 8.08 2.46
C LEU A 305 -1.48 8.93 2.17
N LYS A 306 -1.37 10.04 1.43
CA LYS A 306 -2.52 10.86 0.97
C LYS A 306 -3.47 10.01 0.13
N ALA A 307 -2.93 9.27 -0.85
CA ALA A 307 -3.68 8.28 -1.63
C ALA A 307 -4.36 7.19 -0.78
N TYR A 308 -3.72 6.73 0.29
CA TYR A 308 -4.32 5.75 1.21
C TYR A 308 -5.45 6.37 2.06
N GLN A 309 -5.37 7.65 2.46
CA GLN A 309 -6.47 8.35 3.13
C GLN A 309 -7.71 8.44 2.23
N MET A 310 -7.53 8.78 0.95
CA MET A 310 -8.60 8.73 -0.07
C MET A 310 -9.22 7.32 -0.14
N TYR A 311 -8.39 6.28 -0.19
CA TYR A 311 -8.88 4.90 -0.32
C TYR A 311 -9.71 4.45 0.89
N ILE A 312 -9.30 4.74 2.14
CA ILE A 312 -10.06 4.33 3.34
C ILE A 312 -11.34 5.15 3.56
N ALA A 313 -11.44 6.34 2.95
CA ALA A 313 -12.69 7.10 2.86
C ALA A 313 -13.61 6.54 1.76
N ALA A 314 -13.05 6.08 0.65
CA ALA A 314 -13.80 5.50 -0.47
C ALA A 314 -14.27 4.05 -0.24
N SER A 315 -13.51 3.25 0.52
CA SER A 315 -13.72 1.81 0.69
C SER A 315 -13.60 1.34 2.15
N PRO A 316 -14.53 0.51 2.65
CA PRO A 316 -14.52 0.04 4.02
C PRO A 316 -13.59 -1.16 4.25
N PHE A 317 -12.97 -1.76 3.23
CA PHE A 317 -12.42 -3.12 3.38
C PHE A 317 -11.31 -3.23 4.44
N LYS A 318 -10.35 -2.29 4.46
CA LYS A 318 -9.30 -2.26 5.48
C LYS A 318 -9.83 -1.80 6.85
N THR A 319 -10.69 -0.78 6.89
CA THR A 319 -11.22 -0.22 8.14
C THR A 319 -12.15 -1.20 8.84
N ALA A 320 -13.06 -1.88 8.12
CA ALA A 320 -13.96 -2.89 8.65
C ALA A 320 -13.22 -4.13 9.14
N SER A 321 -12.26 -4.65 8.36
CA SER A 321 -11.45 -5.81 8.77
C SER A 321 -10.66 -5.52 10.04
N ALA A 322 -9.99 -4.36 10.09
CA ALA A 322 -9.18 -3.97 11.24
C ALA A 322 -10.03 -3.59 12.47
N MET A 323 -11.24 -3.02 12.27
CA MET A 323 -12.24 -2.82 13.33
C MET A 323 -12.73 -4.14 13.93
N MET A 324 -13.06 -5.11 13.07
CA MET A 324 -13.47 -6.46 13.49
C MET A 324 -12.35 -7.15 14.30
N ALA A 325 -11.11 -7.11 13.79
CA ALA A 325 -9.93 -7.63 14.49
C ALA A 325 -9.73 -6.97 15.87
N ASN A 326 -9.66 -5.64 15.92
CA ASN A 326 -9.28 -4.91 17.13
C ASN A 326 -10.36 -4.97 18.22
N LYS A 327 -11.65 -4.89 17.87
CA LYS A 327 -12.74 -5.04 18.85
C LYS A 327 -12.70 -6.43 19.48
N TYR A 328 -12.41 -7.48 18.71
CA TYR A 328 -12.29 -8.84 19.22
C TYR A 328 -11.07 -8.98 20.14
N ILE A 329 -9.90 -8.44 19.75
CA ILE A 329 -8.69 -8.43 20.58
C ILE A 329 -8.94 -7.68 21.90
N GLY A 330 -9.57 -6.50 21.84
CA GLY A 330 -9.92 -5.71 23.02
C GLY A 330 -10.89 -6.44 23.96
N LYS A 331 -11.97 -7.01 23.42
CA LYS A 331 -12.97 -7.78 24.17
C LYS A 331 -12.34 -9.03 24.81
N LEU A 332 -11.45 -9.73 24.10
CA LEU A 332 -10.70 -10.87 24.62
C LEU A 332 -9.74 -10.45 25.75
N ALA A 333 -8.95 -9.38 25.56
CA ALA A 333 -8.03 -8.88 26.58
C ALA A 333 -8.74 -8.38 27.84
N ALA A 334 -9.94 -7.78 27.70
CA ALA A 334 -10.80 -7.40 28.81
C ALA A 334 -11.39 -8.63 29.52
N ALA A 335 -11.97 -9.58 28.78
CA ALA A 335 -12.56 -10.80 29.33
C ALA A 335 -11.56 -11.71 30.06
N ARG A 336 -10.27 -11.63 29.70
CA ARG A 336 -9.17 -12.32 30.38
C ARG A 336 -8.59 -11.55 31.57
N GLY A 337 -8.97 -10.28 31.77
CA GLY A 337 -8.35 -9.41 32.77
C GLY A 337 -6.86 -9.16 32.50
N ALA A 338 -6.42 -9.21 31.24
CA ALA A 338 -5.01 -9.26 30.86
C ALA A 338 -4.23 -8.04 31.40
N ALA A 339 -3.13 -8.29 32.10
CA ALA A 339 -2.12 -7.31 32.45
C ALA A 339 -1.06 -7.18 31.34
N ARG A 340 -0.87 -8.24 30.54
CA ARG A 340 0.08 -8.33 29.42
C ARG A 340 -0.62 -8.85 28.17
N LEU A 341 -0.49 -8.10 27.07
CA LEU A 341 -1.04 -8.45 25.76
C LEU A 341 0.08 -8.48 24.73
N HIS A 342 0.38 -9.64 24.15
CA HIS A 342 1.37 -9.78 23.09
C HIS A 342 0.69 -10.01 21.74
N ILE A 343 0.99 -9.16 20.77
CA ILE A 343 0.50 -9.25 19.39
C ILE A 343 1.68 -9.52 18.46
N ILE A 344 1.57 -10.55 17.63
CA ILE A 344 2.55 -10.92 16.62
C ILE A 344 1.89 -10.65 15.26
N ASP A 345 2.37 -9.63 14.55
CA ASP A 345 1.71 -9.08 13.37
C ASP A 345 2.51 -9.36 12.09
N PHE A 346 2.00 -10.26 11.26
CA PHE A 346 2.57 -10.63 9.97
C PHE A 346 2.09 -9.69 8.87
N GLY A 347 2.99 -8.81 8.44
CA GLY A 347 2.74 -7.80 7.41
C GLY A 347 2.36 -6.44 7.97
N ILE A 348 2.97 -6.02 9.08
CA ILE A 348 2.61 -4.83 9.87
C ILE A 348 2.59 -3.51 9.09
N LEU A 349 3.38 -3.36 8.01
CA LEU A 349 3.44 -2.15 7.17
C LEU A 349 3.60 -0.87 8.03
N TYR A 350 2.72 0.12 7.83
CA TYR A 350 2.66 1.35 8.60
C TYR A 350 1.98 1.19 9.99
N GLY A 351 1.50 0.02 10.39
CA GLY A 351 0.90 -0.21 11.71
C GLY A 351 -0.45 0.48 11.96
N PHE A 352 -1.15 0.94 10.91
CA PHE A 352 -2.40 1.71 11.02
C PHE A 352 -3.50 1.02 11.84
N GLN A 353 -3.57 -0.32 11.77
CA GLN A 353 -4.50 -1.11 12.57
C GLN A 353 -4.37 -0.77 14.06
N TRP A 354 -3.14 -0.67 14.56
CA TRP A 354 -2.90 -0.63 16.00
C TRP A 354 -3.27 0.71 16.65
N ALA A 355 -3.35 1.81 15.90
CA ALA A 355 -3.78 3.12 16.44
C ALA A 355 -5.14 3.05 17.15
N CYS A 356 -6.13 2.39 16.54
CA CYS A 356 -7.45 2.25 17.13
C CYS A 356 -7.47 1.29 18.33
N LEU A 357 -6.66 0.23 18.31
CA LEU A 357 -6.53 -0.67 19.47
C LEU A 357 -5.86 0.03 20.65
N ILE A 358 -4.80 0.80 20.42
CA ILE A 358 -4.07 1.55 21.46
C ILE A 358 -5.02 2.50 22.19
N GLN A 359 -5.87 3.23 21.47
CA GLN A 359 -6.90 4.07 22.09
C GLN A 359 -7.90 3.25 22.92
N GLY A 360 -8.47 2.19 22.35
CA GLY A 360 -9.42 1.32 23.06
C GLY A 360 -8.82 0.66 24.32
N LEU A 361 -7.54 0.29 24.29
CA LEU A 361 -6.82 -0.22 25.46
C LEU A 361 -6.58 0.87 26.51
N SER A 362 -6.27 2.10 26.10
CA SER A 362 -6.06 3.22 27.03
C SER A 362 -7.34 3.60 27.80
N ALA A 363 -8.51 3.44 27.17
CA ALA A 363 -9.82 3.68 27.77
C ALA A 363 -10.35 2.50 28.60
N ARG A 364 -9.64 1.37 28.68
CA ARG A 364 -10.11 0.16 29.36
C ARG A 364 -10.28 0.40 30.88
N PRO A 365 -11.40 -0.01 31.49
CA PRO A 365 -11.55 -0.01 32.95
C PRO A 365 -10.42 -0.79 33.63
N GLY A 366 -9.81 -0.20 34.66
CA GLY A 366 -8.60 -0.74 35.32
C GLY A 366 -7.27 -0.42 34.60
N GLY A 367 -7.32 0.29 33.48
CA GLY A 367 -6.15 0.77 32.73
C GLY A 367 -5.67 -0.17 31.62
N PRO A 368 -4.79 0.32 30.73
CA PRO A 368 -4.23 -0.46 29.63
C PRO A 368 -3.33 -1.60 30.13
N PRO A 369 -3.29 -2.75 29.44
CA PRO A 369 -2.26 -3.76 29.67
C PRO A 369 -0.90 -3.22 29.20
N ARG A 370 0.19 -3.87 29.63
CA ARG A 370 1.46 -3.77 28.91
C ARG A 370 1.28 -4.42 27.54
N LEU A 371 1.30 -3.59 26.50
CA LEU A 371 1.14 -3.99 25.12
C LEU A 371 2.53 -4.29 24.52
N ARG A 372 2.71 -5.50 24.02
CA ARG A 372 3.90 -5.89 23.26
C ARG A 372 3.51 -6.19 21.83
N ILE A 373 4.19 -5.59 20.85
CA ILE A 373 3.97 -5.88 19.43
C ILE A 373 5.27 -6.42 18.81
N THR A 374 5.24 -7.63 18.29
CA THR A 374 6.25 -8.17 17.38
C THR A 374 5.78 -7.92 15.95
N GLY A 375 6.27 -6.85 15.35
CA GLY A 375 5.99 -6.53 13.94
C GLY A 375 6.93 -7.32 13.02
N ILE A 376 6.34 -8.08 12.11
CA ILE A 376 7.03 -8.87 11.09
C ILE A 376 6.68 -8.27 9.73
N ASP A 377 7.67 -8.02 8.88
CA ASP A 377 7.44 -7.66 7.47
C ASP A 377 8.54 -8.28 6.59
N PHE A 378 8.34 -8.25 5.27
CA PHE A 378 9.39 -8.63 4.35
C PHE A 378 10.59 -7.67 4.47
N PRO A 379 11.83 -8.13 4.25
CA PRO A 379 12.97 -7.24 4.33
C PRO A 379 12.92 -6.22 3.20
N GLN A 380 13.52 -5.04 3.39
CA GLN A 380 13.78 -4.11 2.30
C GLN A 380 15.02 -4.53 1.48
N PRO A 381 15.09 -4.15 0.20
CA PRO A 381 16.33 -4.09 -0.58
C PRO A 381 17.50 -3.37 0.10
N GLY A 382 18.71 -3.71 -0.31
CA GLY A 382 19.93 -3.01 0.08
C GLY A 382 20.32 -3.13 1.56
N PHE A 383 21.16 -2.21 2.03
CA PHE A 383 21.90 -2.34 3.30
C PHE A 383 21.06 -2.19 4.59
N ARG A 384 19.76 -1.85 4.48
CA ARG A 384 18.89 -1.57 5.64
C ARG A 384 17.57 -2.38 5.60
N PRO A 385 17.63 -3.72 5.55
CA PRO A 385 16.45 -4.57 5.37
C PRO A 385 15.37 -4.38 6.44
N ALA A 386 15.75 -4.02 7.68
CA ALA A 386 14.83 -3.85 8.81
C ALA A 386 14.36 -2.41 9.07
N GLU A 387 14.77 -1.42 8.26
CA GLU A 387 14.50 0.01 8.55
C GLU A 387 13.00 0.36 8.53
N ARG A 388 12.24 -0.17 7.56
CA ARG A 388 10.78 -0.01 7.45
C ARG A 388 10.05 -0.42 8.74
N VAL A 389 10.25 -1.67 9.16
CA VAL A 389 9.56 -2.22 10.35
C VAL A 389 10.05 -1.57 11.65
N LYS A 390 11.32 -1.15 11.74
CA LYS A 390 11.83 -0.35 12.86
C LYS A 390 11.18 1.03 12.94
N ALA A 391 11.00 1.72 11.81
CA ALA A 391 10.30 3.01 11.75
C ALA A 391 8.84 2.89 12.21
N THR A 392 8.15 1.79 11.87
CA THR A 392 6.81 1.50 12.40
C THR A 392 6.81 1.29 13.91
N GLY A 393 7.82 0.60 14.46
CA GLY A 393 7.99 0.45 15.91
C GLY A 393 8.09 1.79 16.64
N LEU A 394 8.97 2.69 16.16
CA LEU A 394 9.16 4.03 16.73
C LEU A 394 7.87 4.87 16.70
N ARG A 395 7.12 4.80 15.58
CA ARG A 395 5.82 5.46 15.46
C ARG A 395 4.77 4.93 16.44
N LEU A 396 4.69 3.60 16.59
CA LEU A 396 3.76 2.98 17.53
C LEU A 396 4.14 3.31 18.99
N GLU A 397 5.44 3.34 19.31
CA GLU A 397 5.93 3.74 20.64
C GLU A 397 5.56 5.19 20.97
N LYS A 398 5.76 6.13 20.03
CA LYS A 398 5.33 7.54 20.18
C LYS A 398 3.82 7.63 20.42
N TYR A 399 3.03 6.82 19.72
CA TYR A 399 1.58 6.80 19.85
C TYR A 399 1.12 6.19 21.19
N CYS A 400 1.68 5.06 21.61
CA CYS A 400 1.42 4.46 22.92
C CYS A 400 1.75 5.41 24.07
N ARG A 401 2.87 6.14 23.99
CA ARG A 401 3.24 7.18 24.97
C ARG A 401 2.19 8.29 25.07
N LYS A 402 1.64 8.75 23.94
CA LYS A 402 0.56 9.76 23.90
C LYS A 402 -0.74 9.29 24.57
N PHE A 403 -1.00 7.98 24.59
CA PHE A 403 -2.18 7.38 25.22
C PHE A 403 -1.86 6.64 26.54
N ASN A 404 -0.69 6.89 27.14
CA ASN A 404 -0.24 6.27 28.40
C ASN A 404 -0.30 4.72 28.43
N VAL A 405 -0.14 4.07 27.27
CA VAL A 405 -0.10 2.61 27.15
C VAL A 405 1.35 2.13 27.35
N PRO A 406 1.65 1.29 28.38
CA PRO A 406 2.98 0.72 28.54
C PRO A 406 3.31 -0.19 27.36
N PHE A 407 4.42 0.06 26.66
CA PHE A 407 4.64 -0.50 25.33
C PHE A 407 6.04 -1.09 25.13
N GLU A 408 6.11 -2.15 24.33
CA GLU A 408 7.33 -2.76 23.83
C GLU A 408 7.16 -3.17 22.37
N PHE A 409 8.17 -2.88 21.53
CA PHE A 409 8.16 -3.28 20.12
C PHE A 409 9.35 -4.16 19.75
N LYS A 410 9.08 -5.21 18.99
CA LYS A 410 10.10 -6.03 18.34
C LYS A 410 9.94 -6.00 16.82
N ALA A 411 11.01 -5.62 16.13
CA ALA A 411 11.08 -5.63 14.67
C ALA A 411 11.69 -6.95 14.15
N ILE A 412 11.00 -7.63 13.22
CA ILE A 412 11.54 -8.75 12.45
C ILE A 412 11.38 -8.43 10.96
N ALA A 413 12.48 -8.51 10.21
CA ALA A 413 12.51 -8.27 8.77
C ALA A 413 13.14 -9.48 8.07
N LYS A 414 12.29 -10.42 7.67
CA LYS A 414 12.68 -11.74 7.16
C LYS A 414 11.65 -12.23 6.14
N LYS A 415 12.03 -13.24 5.37
CA LYS A 415 11.02 -14.11 4.74
C LYS A 415 10.25 -14.85 5.83
N TRP A 416 8.93 -14.94 5.72
CA TRP A 416 8.08 -15.35 6.84
C TRP A 416 8.28 -16.83 7.19
N GLU A 417 8.58 -17.65 6.19
CA GLU A 417 8.96 -19.05 6.33
C GLU A 417 10.33 -19.27 7.00
N SER A 418 11.12 -18.21 7.21
CA SER A 418 12.43 -18.22 7.90
C SER A 418 12.43 -17.56 9.29
N VAL A 419 11.24 -17.25 9.83
CA VAL A 419 11.08 -16.73 11.19
C VAL A 419 11.05 -17.92 12.16
N GLU A 420 11.90 -17.89 13.18
CA GLU A 420 11.98 -18.95 14.18
C GLU A 420 11.16 -18.62 15.44
N LEU A 421 10.57 -19.64 16.07
CA LEU A 421 9.76 -19.47 17.29
C LEU A 421 10.51 -18.74 18.41
N ALA A 422 11.82 -19.01 18.56
CA ALA A 422 12.68 -18.36 19.55
C ALA A 422 12.84 -16.84 19.31
N GLU A 423 12.77 -16.39 18.05
CA GLU A 423 12.83 -14.97 17.71
C GLU A 423 11.58 -14.22 18.13
N LEU A 424 10.45 -14.89 18.31
CA LEU A 424 9.21 -14.24 18.76
C LEU A 424 9.26 -13.88 20.24
N GLN A 425 10.22 -14.43 21.01
CA GLN A 425 10.43 -14.17 22.43
C GLN A 425 9.12 -14.26 23.22
N LEU A 426 8.34 -15.33 22.99
CA LEU A 426 7.12 -15.60 23.74
C LEU A 426 7.43 -15.64 25.24
N ASP A 427 6.76 -14.82 26.03
CA ASP A 427 6.91 -14.85 27.47
C ASP A 427 5.88 -15.84 28.04
N ARG A 428 6.27 -16.59 29.07
CA ARG A 428 5.34 -17.49 29.79
C ARG A 428 4.31 -16.72 30.60
N ASP A 429 4.63 -15.46 30.91
CA ASP A 429 3.79 -14.56 31.69
C ASP A 429 2.91 -13.64 30.81
N ASP A 430 2.86 -13.83 29.48
CA ASP A 430 1.91 -13.11 28.63
C ASP A 430 0.49 -13.70 28.80
N ASP A 431 -0.45 -12.91 29.34
CA ASP A 431 -1.83 -13.37 29.63
C ASP A 431 -2.64 -13.71 28.37
N VAL A 432 -2.36 -13.01 27.27
CA VAL A 432 -3.03 -13.16 25.97
C VAL A 432 -2.02 -13.01 24.84
N VAL A 433 -1.93 -14.03 23.99
CA VAL A 433 -1.11 -14.01 22.77
C VAL A 433 -2.00 -14.01 21.53
N ILE A 434 -1.84 -12.98 20.69
CA ILE A 434 -2.55 -12.80 19.42
C ILE A 434 -1.56 -13.00 18.28
N VAL A 435 -1.95 -13.76 17.25
CA VAL A 435 -1.33 -13.65 15.93
C VAL A 435 -2.28 -12.91 15.00
N ASN A 436 -1.80 -11.91 14.29
CA ASN A 436 -2.55 -11.12 13.31
C ASN A 436 -1.89 -11.27 11.93
N CYS A 437 -2.70 -11.50 10.90
CA CYS A 437 -2.27 -11.31 9.52
C CYS A 437 -3.47 -10.87 8.68
N LEU A 438 -3.47 -9.62 8.22
CA LEU A 438 -4.52 -9.08 7.36
C LEU A 438 -3.99 -8.87 5.94
N ASP A 439 -4.59 -9.55 4.97
CA ASP A 439 -4.41 -9.46 3.52
C ASP A 439 -3.04 -9.85 2.95
N ARG A 440 -2.02 -10.10 3.79
CA ARG A 440 -0.61 -10.25 3.35
C ARG A 440 -0.09 -11.69 3.24
N LEU A 441 -0.79 -12.69 3.78
CA LEU A 441 -0.45 -14.12 3.54
C LEU A 441 -0.54 -14.51 2.05
N GLY A 442 -1.29 -13.74 1.25
CA GLY A 442 -1.31 -13.82 -0.21
C GLY A 442 0.01 -13.47 -0.90
N ASN A 443 0.97 -12.82 -0.21
CA ASN A 443 2.30 -12.51 -0.75
C ASN A 443 3.35 -13.59 -0.45
N VAL A 444 3.06 -14.53 0.46
CA VAL A 444 3.92 -15.69 0.73
C VAL A 444 3.80 -16.69 -0.43
N PRO A 445 4.91 -17.27 -0.96
CA PRO A 445 4.83 -18.26 -2.03
C PRO A 445 4.03 -19.51 -1.64
N ASP A 446 3.52 -20.20 -2.65
CA ASP A 446 2.66 -21.38 -2.53
C ASP A 446 3.24 -22.58 -3.29
N GLU A 447 2.53 -23.70 -3.25
CA GLU A 447 2.84 -24.96 -3.93
C GLU A 447 2.94 -24.86 -5.47
N THR A 448 2.53 -23.75 -6.09
CA THR A 448 2.78 -23.48 -7.52
C THR A 448 4.16 -22.88 -7.79
N VAL A 449 4.96 -22.61 -6.74
CA VAL A 449 6.35 -22.11 -6.81
C VAL A 449 7.34 -23.11 -6.25
N VAL A 450 7.06 -23.67 -5.07
CA VAL A 450 7.93 -24.60 -4.34
C VAL A 450 7.07 -25.71 -3.75
N LEU A 451 7.47 -26.97 -3.94
CA LEU A 451 6.68 -28.14 -3.53
C LEU A 451 6.34 -28.13 -2.03
N ASP A 452 7.32 -27.80 -1.18
CA ASP A 452 7.12 -27.51 0.24
C ASP A 452 6.62 -26.06 0.40
N SER A 453 5.29 -25.89 0.41
CA SER A 453 4.62 -24.58 0.37
C SER A 453 5.03 -23.69 1.56
N PRO A 454 5.67 -22.52 1.34
CA PRO A 454 6.05 -21.60 2.41
C PRO A 454 4.87 -21.11 3.27
N ARG A 455 3.65 -21.06 2.70
CA ARG A 455 2.41 -20.81 3.48
C ARG A 455 2.18 -21.84 4.58
N ASP A 456 2.44 -23.11 4.30
CA ASP A 456 2.23 -24.20 5.25
C ASP A 456 3.33 -24.19 6.34
N ILE A 457 4.55 -23.72 6.01
CA ILE A 457 5.60 -23.43 7.00
C ILE A 457 5.18 -22.29 7.94
N VAL A 458 4.65 -21.19 7.40
CA VAL A 458 4.16 -20.06 8.22
C VAL A 458 2.98 -20.48 9.09
N LEU A 459 2.00 -21.24 8.55
CA LEU A 459 0.90 -21.78 9.34
C LEU A 459 1.37 -22.76 10.43
N SER A 460 2.40 -23.56 10.15
CA SER A 460 3.06 -24.41 11.15
C SER A 460 3.69 -23.57 12.26
N LEU A 461 4.44 -22.50 11.94
CA LEU A 461 4.97 -21.56 12.94
C LEU A 461 3.85 -20.96 13.80
N ILE A 462 2.78 -20.46 13.18
CA ILE A 462 1.61 -19.89 13.89
C ILE A 462 0.97 -20.93 14.83
N LYS A 463 0.97 -22.21 14.45
CA LYS A 463 0.51 -23.29 15.32
C LYS A 463 1.44 -23.50 16.53
N HIS A 464 2.75 -23.47 16.32
CA HIS A 464 3.75 -23.60 17.38
C HIS A 464 3.82 -22.39 18.32
N ILE A 465 3.38 -21.20 17.89
CA ILE A 465 3.14 -20.04 18.77
C ILE A 465 2.05 -20.35 19.80
N ASN A 466 1.08 -21.21 19.45
CA ASN A 466 -0.09 -21.55 20.25
C ASN A 466 -0.91 -20.33 20.76
N PRO A 467 -1.30 -19.39 19.87
CA PRO A 467 -2.00 -18.17 20.29
C PRO A 467 -3.41 -18.44 20.83
N ASP A 468 -3.93 -17.51 21.64
CA ASP A 468 -5.33 -17.49 22.05
C ASP A 468 -6.27 -17.36 20.85
N VAL A 469 -5.88 -16.53 19.89
CA VAL A 469 -6.52 -16.38 18.57
C VAL A 469 -5.49 -16.03 17.50
N PHE A 470 -5.61 -16.69 16.35
CA PHE A 470 -5.06 -16.23 15.08
C PHE A 470 -6.15 -15.50 14.29
N VAL A 471 -5.97 -14.20 14.09
CA VAL A 471 -6.83 -13.34 13.27
C VAL A 471 -6.30 -13.36 11.83
N HIS A 472 -7.13 -13.81 10.90
CA HIS A 472 -6.74 -13.99 9.49
C HIS A 472 -7.68 -13.25 8.55
N GLY A 473 -7.20 -12.17 7.95
CA GLY A 473 -7.86 -11.45 6.86
C GLY A 473 -7.21 -11.74 5.52
N ILE A 474 -7.99 -11.83 4.43
CA ILE A 474 -7.50 -12.14 3.09
C ILE A 474 -8.19 -11.30 2.01
N VAL A 475 -7.45 -10.99 0.93
CA VAL A 475 -8.01 -10.57 -0.35
C VAL A 475 -8.61 -11.79 -1.04
N ASN A 476 -9.91 -11.78 -1.29
CA ASN A 476 -10.63 -12.91 -1.87
C ASN A 476 -10.47 -12.90 -3.41
N GLY A 477 -9.48 -13.65 -3.90
CA GLY A 477 -9.13 -13.71 -5.32
C GLY A 477 -8.94 -15.12 -5.85
N ALA A 478 -9.39 -15.37 -7.09
CA ALA A 478 -9.13 -16.61 -7.83
C ALA A 478 -7.99 -16.45 -8.87
N TYR A 479 -7.34 -15.29 -8.92
CA TYR A 479 -6.30 -14.94 -9.91
C TYR A 479 -4.88 -15.37 -9.51
N ASN A 480 -4.77 -16.43 -8.69
CA ASN A 480 -3.53 -17.19 -8.53
C ASN A 480 -3.46 -18.45 -9.43
N ALA A 481 -4.41 -18.61 -10.37
CA ALA A 481 -4.43 -19.76 -11.27
C ALA A 481 -3.11 -19.91 -12.06
N PRO A 482 -2.57 -21.14 -12.21
CA PRO A 482 -1.30 -21.35 -12.92
C PRO A 482 -1.40 -21.01 -14.41
N TYR A 483 -2.54 -21.33 -15.04
CA TYR A 483 -2.79 -21.05 -16.46
C TYR A 483 -3.14 -19.58 -16.71
N PHE A 484 -2.37 -18.93 -17.60
CA PHE A 484 -2.48 -17.49 -17.86
C PHE A 484 -3.88 -17.00 -18.31
N PRO A 485 -4.60 -17.63 -19.26
CA PRO A 485 -5.93 -17.16 -19.66
C PRO A 485 -6.94 -17.14 -18.50
N THR A 486 -6.95 -18.21 -17.69
CA THR A 486 -7.78 -18.30 -16.48
C THR A 486 -7.38 -17.20 -15.50
N ARG A 487 -6.08 -17.07 -15.21
CA ARG A 487 -5.57 -16.03 -14.31
C ARG A 487 -6.00 -14.63 -14.76
N PHE A 488 -5.74 -14.28 -16.02
CA PHE A 488 -6.09 -12.97 -16.58
C PHE A 488 -7.59 -12.68 -16.52
N ARG A 489 -8.46 -13.67 -16.78
CA ARG A 489 -9.91 -13.51 -16.65
C ARG A 489 -10.32 -13.18 -15.21
N GLU A 490 -9.78 -13.89 -14.23
CA GLU A 490 -10.06 -13.62 -12.82
C GLU A 490 -9.45 -12.27 -12.37
N THR A 491 -8.29 -11.88 -12.90
CA THR A 491 -7.68 -10.55 -12.70
C THR A 491 -8.59 -9.44 -13.22
N LEU A 492 -9.01 -9.54 -14.50
CA LEU A 492 -9.94 -8.61 -15.14
C LEU A 492 -11.23 -8.48 -14.32
N PHE A 493 -11.77 -9.60 -13.83
CA PHE A 493 -12.96 -9.60 -13.00
C PHE A 493 -12.72 -8.92 -11.64
N HIS A 494 -11.64 -9.24 -10.92
CA HIS A 494 -11.30 -8.63 -9.63
C HIS A 494 -11.09 -7.12 -9.74
N PHE A 495 -10.17 -6.67 -10.58
CA PHE A 495 -9.87 -5.25 -10.74
C PHE A 495 -11.04 -4.46 -11.37
N SER A 496 -11.91 -5.08 -12.18
CA SER A 496 -13.19 -4.44 -12.57
C SER A 496 -14.01 -3.97 -11.38
N SER A 497 -14.02 -4.71 -10.28
CA SER A 497 -14.78 -4.33 -9.08
C SER A 497 -14.10 -3.20 -8.31
N LEU A 498 -12.76 -3.18 -8.25
CA LEU A 498 -12.01 -2.12 -7.57
C LEU A 498 -12.10 -0.77 -8.30
N PHE A 499 -12.02 -0.77 -9.63
CA PHE A 499 -12.20 0.45 -10.43
C PHE A 499 -13.67 0.92 -10.46
N ASP A 500 -14.64 0.01 -10.37
CA ASP A 500 -16.07 0.33 -10.27
C ASP A 500 -16.48 0.90 -8.89
N ILE A 501 -15.76 0.55 -7.82
CA ILE A 501 -15.85 1.26 -6.52
C ILE A 501 -15.47 2.73 -6.71
N PHE A 502 -14.25 3.01 -7.18
CA PHE A 502 -13.78 4.39 -7.34
C PHE A 502 -14.59 5.19 -8.36
N GLU A 503 -15.16 4.55 -9.39
CA GLU A 503 -16.08 5.21 -10.34
C GLU A 503 -17.39 5.69 -9.68
N GLU A 504 -17.85 5.03 -8.60
CA GLU A 504 -19.05 5.45 -7.87
C GLU A 504 -18.78 6.29 -6.62
N THR A 505 -17.59 6.21 -6.02
CA THR A 505 -17.29 6.83 -4.73
C THR A 505 -16.32 8.02 -4.79
N VAL A 506 -15.61 8.24 -5.91
CA VAL A 506 -14.56 9.28 -5.99
C VAL A 506 -14.65 10.04 -7.32
N ALA A 507 -14.34 11.34 -7.32
CA ALA A 507 -14.30 12.15 -8.53
C ALA A 507 -13.20 11.65 -9.50
N ARG A 508 -13.45 11.69 -10.81
CA ARG A 508 -12.49 11.18 -11.81
C ARG A 508 -11.23 12.06 -11.89
N GLU A 509 -11.38 13.34 -11.56
CA GLU A 509 -10.33 14.36 -11.56
C GLU A 509 -9.42 14.26 -10.32
N ASP A 510 -9.80 13.46 -9.32
CA ASP A 510 -9.06 13.28 -8.07
C ASP A 510 -7.66 12.67 -8.31
N GLY A 511 -6.64 13.36 -7.81
CA GLY A 511 -5.23 12.99 -7.98
C GLY A 511 -4.81 11.81 -7.11
N ASP A 512 -5.31 11.75 -5.88
CA ASP A 512 -5.02 10.70 -4.91
C ASP A 512 -5.65 9.36 -5.36
N ARG A 513 -6.86 9.40 -5.92
CA ARG A 513 -7.52 8.31 -6.63
C ARG A 513 -6.65 7.75 -7.75
N ARG A 514 -6.17 8.62 -8.65
CA ARG A 514 -5.30 8.23 -9.77
C ARG A 514 -4.00 7.61 -9.24
N LEU A 515 -3.39 8.21 -8.23
CA LEU A 515 -2.16 7.72 -7.63
C LEU A 515 -2.34 6.34 -7.00
N PHE A 516 -3.47 6.10 -6.31
CA PHE A 516 -3.80 4.80 -5.74
C PHE A 516 -4.06 3.73 -6.81
N GLU A 517 -4.84 4.07 -7.85
CA GLU A 517 -5.05 3.20 -9.02
C GLU A 517 -3.73 2.82 -9.70
N GLU A 518 -2.75 3.72 -9.74
CA GLU A 518 -1.45 3.50 -10.36
C GLU A 518 -0.47 2.70 -9.48
N MET A 519 -0.33 3.09 -8.21
CA MET A 519 0.72 2.57 -7.32
C MET A 519 0.30 1.35 -6.51
N VAL A 520 -1.00 1.10 -6.35
CA VAL A 520 -1.53 -0.11 -5.70
C VAL A 520 -2.12 -1.03 -6.78
N PHE A 521 -3.32 -0.72 -7.27
CA PHE A 521 -4.04 -1.64 -8.17
C PHE A 521 -3.29 -1.93 -9.48
N GLY A 522 -2.69 -0.92 -10.10
CA GLY A 522 -1.92 -1.05 -11.33
C GLY A 522 -0.64 -1.86 -11.17
N ARG A 523 0.07 -1.71 -10.04
CA ARG A 523 1.27 -2.50 -9.71
C ARG A 523 0.92 -3.94 -9.34
N GLU A 524 -0.14 -4.17 -8.59
CA GLU A 524 -0.64 -5.52 -8.30
C GLU A 524 -1.04 -6.25 -9.59
N ALA A 525 -1.86 -5.62 -10.43
CA ALA A 525 -2.28 -6.18 -11.72
C ALA A 525 -1.08 -6.44 -12.66
N LEU A 526 -0.10 -5.53 -12.70
CA LEU A 526 1.18 -5.73 -13.41
C LEU A 526 1.89 -6.99 -12.92
N ASN A 527 2.00 -7.21 -11.61
CA ASN A 527 2.66 -8.39 -11.07
C ASN A 527 1.92 -9.70 -11.44
N VAL A 528 0.60 -9.75 -11.26
CA VAL A 528 -0.23 -10.92 -11.56
C VAL A 528 -0.14 -11.33 -13.05
N ILE A 529 -0.08 -10.34 -13.94
CA ILE A 529 -0.13 -10.54 -15.40
C ILE A 529 1.27 -10.72 -15.99
N ALA A 530 2.25 -9.89 -15.62
CA ALA A 530 3.53 -9.81 -16.31
C ALA A 530 4.68 -10.58 -15.64
N CYS A 531 4.55 -10.95 -14.36
CA CYS A 531 5.53 -11.77 -13.66
C CYS A 531 5.11 -13.25 -13.64
N GLU A 532 6.09 -14.14 -13.41
CA GLU A 532 5.90 -15.58 -13.22
C GLU A 532 6.84 -16.09 -12.13
N GLY A 533 6.70 -17.36 -11.70
CA GLY A 533 7.60 -17.99 -10.73
C GLY A 533 7.66 -17.23 -9.39
N THR A 534 8.87 -17.06 -8.86
CA THR A 534 9.17 -16.29 -7.63
C THR A 534 8.91 -14.79 -7.76
N GLU A 535 8.97 -14.26 -8.98
CA GLU A 535 8.82 -12.82 -9.25
C GLU A 535 7.34 -12.38 -9.22
N ARG A 536 6.42 -13.33 -9.41
CA ARG A 536 5.00 -13.12 -9.16
C ARG A 536 4.73 -13.31 -7.67
N VAL A 537 4.56 -12.21 -6.95
CA VAL A 537 4.32 -12.15 -5.51
C VAL A 537 2.83 -12.06 -5.20
N GLU A 538 2.02 -11.50 -6.11
CA GLU A 538 0.57 -11.39 -5.93
C GLU A 538 -0.11 -12.74 -6.21
N ARG A 539 -0.46 -13.44 -5.11
CA ARG A 539 -0.95 -14.82 -5.12
C ARG A 539 -2.16 -15.04 -4.19
N PRO A 540 -3.24 -14.23 -4.29
CA PRO A 540 -4.40 -14.40 -3.44
C PRO A 540 -5.14 -15.70 -3.73
N GLU A 541 -5.70 -16.28 -2.68
CA GLU A 541 -6.57 -17.45 -2.71
C GLU A 541 -7.97 -17.03 -2.21
N THR A 542 -9.00 -17.77 -2.59
CA THR A 542 -10.34 -17.54 -2.06
C THR A 542 -10.43 -17.94 -0.57
N TYR A 543 -11.36 -17.34 0.18
CA TYR A 543 -11.57 -17.72 1.59
C TYR A 543 -11.87 -19.21 1.77
N LYS A 544 -12.46 -19.87 0.77
CA LYS A 544 -12.72 -21.32 0.77
C LYS A 544 -11.44 -22.16 0.63
N GLN A 545 -10.45 -21.69 -0.13
CA GLN A 545 -9.12 -22.33 -0.19
C GLN A 545 -8.38 -22.14 1.13
N TRP A 546 -8.39 -20.93 1.69
CA TRP A 546 -7.82 -20.66 3.01
C TRP A 546 -8.50 -21.47 4.12
N GLN A 547 -9.83 -21.62 4.10
CA GLN A 547 -10.58 -22.49 5.02
C GLN A 547 -10.02 -23.93 5.01
N VAL A 548 -9.79 -24.50 3.81
CA VAL A 548 -9.21 -25.86 3.67
C VAL A 548 -7.75 -25.88 4.15
N ARG A 549 -6.93 -24.87 3.81
CA ARG A 549 -5.52 -24.81 4.21
C ARG A 549 -5.37 -24.68 5.73
N SER A 550 -6.13 -23.80 6.38
CA SER A 550 -6.14 -23.63 7.84
C SER A 550 -6.62 -24.90 8.57
N LEU A 551 -7.69 -25.55 8.09
CA LEU A 551 -8.13 -26.84 8.61
C LEU A 551 -7.05 -27.93 8.44
N ARG A 552 -6.36 -27.98 7.30
CA ARG A 552 -5.27 -28.95 7.02
C ARG A 552 -4.05 -28.74 7.92
N ALA A 553 -3.68 -27.49 8.20
CA ALA A 553 -2.68 -27.16 9.22
C ALA A 553 -3.15 -27.51 10.65
N GLY A 554 -4.43 -27.87 10.81
CA GLY A 554 -5.04 -28.32 12.05
C GLY A 554 -5.51 -27.19 12.95
N PHE A 555 -5.76 -26.00 12.40
CA PHE A 555 -6.50 -24.97 13.12
C PHE A 555 -8.00 -25.26 13.08
N ARG A 556 -8.69 -24.98 14.18
CA ARG A 556 -10.16 -24.91 14.24
C ARG A 556 -10.63 -23.47 14.12
N PRO A 557 -11.70 -23.18 13.34
CA PRO A 557 -12.27 -21.85 13.30
C PRO A 557 -12.98 -21.52 14.61
N LEU A 558 -13.00 -20.24 14.97
CA LEU A 558 -13.77 -19.69 16.09
C LEU A 558 -15.00 -18.94 15.54
N PRO A 559 -16.12 -18.92 16.26
CA PRO A 559 -17.30 -18.17 15.85
C PRO A 559 -17.04 -16.67 15.83
N LEU A 560 -17.69 -15.96 14.91
CA LEU A 560 -17.68 -14.50 14.89
C LEU A 560 -18.50 -13.95 16.05
N ASP A 561 -18.00 -12.90 16.69
CA ASP A 561 -18.74 -12.16 17.72
C ASP A 561 -19.84 -11.32 17.05
N GLN A 562 -21.10 -11.69 17.31
CA GLN A 562 -22.26 -11.13 16.63
C GLN A 562 -22.55 -9.66 16.99
N GLU A 563 -22.09 -9.18 18.16
CA GLU A 563 -22.20 -7.77 18.53
C GLU A 563 -21.22 -6.94 17.71
N ILE A 564 -19.99 -7.44 17.55
CA ILE A 564 -18.95 -6.82 16.73
C ILE A 564 -19.36 -6.84 15.25
N VAL A 565 -19.85 -7.97 14.73
CA VAL A 565 -20.35 -8.06 13.34
C VAL A 565 -21.48 -7.08 13.09
N LYS A 566 -22.45 -6.97 14.02
CA LYS A 566 -23.54 -5.99 13.92
C LYS A 566 -23.00 -4.55 13.87
N CYS A 567 -22.10 -4.19 14.78
CA CYS A 567 -21.46 -2.88 14.82
C CYS A 567 -20.74 -2.54 13.49
N VAL A 568 -19.90 -3.45 12.99
CA VAL A 568 -19.18 -3.29 11.72
C VAL A 568 -20.17 -3.12 10.55
N ARG A 569 -21.21 -3.96 10.49
CA ARG A 569 -22.26 -3.91 9.45
C ARG A 569 -23.06 -2.61 9.47
N GLU A 570 -23.42 -2.11 10.66
CA GLU A 570 -24.12 -0.84 10.84
C GLU A 570 -23.24 0.34 10.42
N LYS A 571 -21.97 0.35 10.83
CA LYS A 571 -21.00 1.41 10.49
C LYS A 571 -20.68 1.47 8.99
N VAL A 572 -20.47 0.32 8.34
CA VAL A 572 -20.31 0.27 6.87
C VAL A 572 -21.55 0.81 6.16
N LYS A 573 -22.75 0.48 6.65
CA LYS A 573 -24.02 0.94 6.08
C LYS A 573 -24.29 2.45 6.29
N SER A 574 -23.77 3.07 7.34
CA SER A 574 -23.96 4.49 7.63
C SER A 574 -22.94 5.41 6.95
N GLU A 575 -21.70 4.94 6.75
CA GLU A 575 -20.58 5.78 6.32
C GLU A 575 -20.15 5.58 4.86
N TYR A 576 -20.46 4.42 4.26
CA TYR A 576 -20.00 4.07 2.92
C TYR A 576 -21.15 3.87 1.92
N ASN A 577 -20.82 3.80 0.63
CA ASN A 577 -21.80 3.58 -0.45
C ASN A 577 -22.60 2.28 -0.22
N LYS A 578 -23.93 2.37 -0.35
CA LYS A 578 -24.92 1.28 -0.21
C LYS A 578 -24.62 -0.02 -0.99
N ASN A 579 -23.73 0.03 -1.98
CA ASN A 579 -23.32 -1.12 -2.79
C ASN A 579 -22.24 -1.97 -2.10
N PHE A 580 -21.66 -1.52 -0.98
CA PHE A 580 -20.86 -2.35 -0.09
C PHE A 580 -21.73 -3.30 0.75
N SER A 581 -21.22 -4.49 1.05
CA SER A 581 -21.88 -5.49 1.89
C SER A 581 -20.94 -6.08 2.95
N VAL A 582 -21.54 -6.53 4.06
CA VAL A 582 -20.87 -7.19 5.19
C VAL A 582 -21.69 -8.42 5.56
N ASP A 583 -21.33 -9.53 4.93
CA ASP A 583 -22.07 -10.80 4.95
C ASP A 583 -21.30 -11.86 5.75
N GLU A 584 -21.89 -13.04 5.97
CA GLU A 584 -21.28 -14.13 6.75
C GLU A 584 -21.40 -15.46 5.97
N ASP A 585 -20.33 -16.27 5.94
CA ASP A 585 -20.36 -17.68 5.47
C ASP A 585 -19.62 -18.57 6.48
N GLY A 586 -20.39 -19.32 7.26
CA GLY A 586 -19.87 -20.08 8.41
C GLY A 586 -19.23 -19.16 9.44
N ASN A 587 -17.91 -19.26 9.60
CA ASN A 587 -17.12 -18.45 10.53
C ASN A 587 -16.28 -17.36 9.82
N TRP A 588 -16.61 -17.03 8.57
CA TRP A 588 -15.99 -15.94 7.83
C TRP A 588 -16.91 -14.73 7.75
N LEU A 589 -16.39 -13.57 8.12
CA LEU A 589 -16.94 -12.28 7.76
C LEU A 589 -16.53 -11.96 6.33
N LEU A 590 -17.47 -11.61 5.46
CA LEU A 590 -17.25 -11.37 4.05
C LEU A 590 -17.53 -9.90 3.72
N HIS A 591 -16.54 -9.21 3.16
CA HIS A 591 -16.71 -7.83 2.68
C HIS A 591 -16.86 -7.83 1.17
N GLY A 592 -17.96 -7.25 0.69
CA GLY A 592 -18.34 -7.32 -0.72
C GLY A 592 -18.69 -5.97 -1.35
N TRP A 593 -18.75 -5.98 -2.67
CA TRP A 593 -19.22 -4.88 -3.52
C TRP A 593 -20.15 -5.43 -4.61
N LYS A 594 -21.37 -4.89 -4.73
CA LYS A 594 -22.39 -5.31 -5.71
C LYS A 594 -22.60 -6.84 -5.77
N GLY A 595 -22.63 -7.50 -4.60
CA GLY A 595 -22.84 -8.95 -4.47
C GLY A 595 -21.59 -9.81 -4.70
N LYS A 596 -20.40 -9.21 -4.86
CA LYS A 596 -19.13 -9.94 -4.99
C LYS A 596 -18.24 -9.73 -3.77
N VAL A 597 -17.82 -10.83 -3.14
CA VAL A 597 -16.86 -10.85 -2.03
C VAL A 597 -15.45 -10.48 -2.54
N LEU A 598 -14.84 -9.46 -1.92
CA LEU A 598 -13.50 -8.96 -2.26
C LEU A 598 -12.49 -9.12 -1.12
N HIS A 599 -12.93 -9.07 0.14
CA HIS A 599 -12.11 -9.46 1.29
C HIS A 599 -12.91 -10.41 2.21
N ALA A 600 -12.19 -11.18 3.01
CA ALA A 600 -12.79 -12.01 4.05
C ALA A 600 -11.92 -12.03 5.31
N LEU A 601 -12.53 -12.16 6.49
CA LEU A 601 -11.84 -12.26 7.77
C LEU A 601 -12.40 -13.41 8.61
N SER A 602 -11.54 -14.14 9.30
CA SER A 602 -11.91 -15.21 10.22
C SER A 602 -10.95 -15.32 11.42
N TYR A 603 -11.41 -16.01 12.45
CA TYR A 603 -10.66 -16.27 13.68
C TYR A 603 -10.37 -17.76 13.82
N TRP A 604 -9.19 -18.10 14.32
CA TRP A 604 -8.70 -19.47 14.40
C TRP A 604 -8.02 -19.75 15.74
N LYS A 605 -8.01 -21.01 16.15
CA LYS A 605 -7.14 -21.51 17.23
C LYS A 605 -6.46 -22.82 16.79
N PRO A 606 -5.21 -23.09 17.21
CA PRO A 606 -4.54 -24.39 17.04
C PRO A 606 -5.29 -25.61 17.59
#